data_AF-A0A1Q6WD43-F1
#
_entry.id   AF-A0A1Q6WD43-F1
#
_cell.length_a   1.000
_cell.length_b   1.000
_cell.length_c   1.000
_cell.angle_alpha   90.00
_cell.angle_beta   90.00
_cell.angle_gamma   90.00
#
_symmetry.space_group_name_H-M   'P 1'
#
loop_
_entity.id
_entity.type
_entity.pdbx_description
1 polymer ?
#
loop_
_entity_poly.entity_id
_entity_poly.type
_entity_poly.pdbx_seq_one_letter_code
_entity_poly.pdbx_strand_id
1 'polypeptide(L)'
;MVPAQLKEETVRLKDAPGRELTEGRCNICHSLDYIPSNAPAMNRAVWQKEVQKMRDRFGGPLTDEEARQILDYLDGNYSGKP
;
A
#
# COMPACT_ATOMS: atom_id res chain seq x y z
N MET A 1 -3.54 35.65 -10.58
CA MET A 1 -3.24 34.28 -11.08
C MET A 1 -2.03 33.78 -10.33
N VAL A 2 -2.22 32.94 -9.33
CA VAL A 2 -1.12 32.24 -8.67
C VAL A 2 -1.02 30.87 -9.34
N PRO A 3 0.12 30.49 -9.94
CA PRO A 3 0.25 29.17 -10.51
C PRO A 3 0.17 28.16 -9.37
N ALA A 4 -0.80 27.25 -9.45
CA ALA A 4 -0.82 26.06 -8.61
C ALA A 4 0.40 25.23 -9.00
N GLN A 5 1.52 25.44 -8.31
CA GLN A 5 2.55 24.40 -8.20
C GLN A 5 1.89 23.24 -7.48
N LEU A 6 1.31 22.30 -8.26
CA LEU A 6 1.22 20.92 -7.83
C LEU A 6 2.67 20.53 -7.51
N LYS A 7 3.02 20.55 -6.23
CA LYS A 7 4.02 19.60 -5.77
C LYS A 7 3.37 18.25 -6.07
N GLU A 8 3.84 17.56 -7.10
CA GLU A 8 3.63 16.13 -7.21
C GLU A 8 4.28 15.51 -5.97
N GLU A 9 3.62 15.59 -4.82
CA GLU A 9 4.04 14.88 -3.63
C GLU A 9 3.72 13.42 -3.89
N THR A 10 4.70 12.73 -4.48
CA THR A 10 4.78 11.27 -4.47
C THR A 10 4.49 10.81 -3.04
N VAL A 11 3.42 10.04 -2.86
CA VAL A 11 3.05 9.54 -1.53
C VAL A 11 4.24 8.75 -0.98
N ARG A 12 4.77 9.22 0.15
CA ARG A 12 5.83 8.53 0.90
C ARG A 12 5.19 7.67 1.97
N LEU A 13 5.43 6.37 1.92
CA LEU A 13 4.92 5.47 2.92
C LEU A 13 5.74 5.58 4.24
N LYS A 14 5.14 5.18 5.36
CA LYS A 14 5.74 5.22 6.70
C LYS A 14 7.03 4.44 6.71
N ASP A 15 8.08 5.02 7.28
CA ASP A 15 9.39 4.38 7.34
C ASP A 15 9.40 3.27 8.40
N ALA A 16 9.21 2.03 7.94
CA ALA A 16 9.14 0.84 8.77
C ALA A 16 9.50 -0.43 7.94
N PRO A 17 9.87 -1.54 8.59
CA PRO A 17 10.21 -2.78 7.90
C PRO A 17 9.12 -3.23 6.92
N GLY A 18 9.47 -3.44 5.66
CA GLY A 18 8.53 -3.79 4.58
C GLY A 18 8.10 -2.62 3.70
N ARG A 19 8.50 -1.38 4.02
CA ARG A 19 8.24 -0.20 3.16
C ARG A 19 8.79 -0.39 1.75
N GLU A 20 10.08 -0.65 1.61
CA GLU A 20 10.76 -0.71 0.30
C GLU A 20 10.15 -1.80 -0.60
N LEU A 21 9.80 -2.95 -0.01
CA LEU A 21 9.11 -4.02 -0.73
C LEU A 21 7.71 -3.56 -1.18
N THR A 22 6.97 -2.87 -0.31
CA THR A 22 5.64 -2.35 -0.64
C THR A 22 5.72 -1.31 -1.76
N GLU A 23 6.67 -0.37 -1.70
CA GLU A 23 6.87 0.64 -2.75
C GLU A 23 7.26 -0.02 -4.08
N GLY A 24 8.14 -1.02 -4.05
CA GLY A 24 8.61 -1.72 -5.24
C GLY A 24 7.56 -2.64 -5.89
N ARG A 25 6.58 -3.15 -5.13
CA ARG A 25 5.54 -4.07 -5.65
C ARG A 25 4.21 -3.39 -5.91
N CYS A 26 3.81 -2.41 -5.10
CA CYS A 26 2.46 -1.82 -5.16
C CYS A 26 2.37 -0.56 -6.02
N ASN A 27 3.50 0.01 -6.48
CA ASN A 27 3.51 1.17 -7.38
C ASN A 27 3.63 0.80 -8.87
N ILE A 28 3.47 -0.49 -9.23
CA ILE A 28 3.65 -0.98 -10.60
C ILE A 28 2.44 -0.60 -11.49
N CYS A 29 1.23 -0.62 -10.92
CA CYS A 29 -0.01 -0.46 -11.68
C CYS A 29 -0.77 0.84 -11.37
N HIS A 30 -0.58 1.39 -10.17
CA HIS A 30 -1.25 2.62 -9.72
C HIS A 30 -0.43 3.28 -8.60
N SER A 31 -0.82 4.51 -8.23
CA SER A 31 -0.22 5.25 -7.12
C SER A 31 -0.40 4.53 -5.77
N LEU A 32 0.48 4.83 -4.83
CA LEU A 32 0.45 4.32 -3.45
C LEU A 32 -0.51 5.11 -2.54
N ASP A 33 -1.13 6.18 -3.04
CA ASP A 33 -2.08 7.03 -2.31
C ASP A 33 -3.29 6.28 -1.72
N TYR A 34 -3.71 5.20 -2.36
CA TYR A 34 -4.75 4.32 -1.83
C TYR A 34 -4.41 3.71 -0.46
N ILE A 35 -3.12 3.52 -0.13
CA ILE A 35 -2.71 2.96 1.16
C ILE A 35 -3.10 3.89 2.33
N PRO A 36 -2.56 5.12 2.43
CA PRO A 36 -2.94 6.03 3.51
C PRO A 36 -4.39 6.49 3.41
N SER A 37 -4.94 6.64 2.20
CA SER A 37 -6.32 7.14 2.02
C SER A 37 -7.36 6.15 2.53
N ASN A 38 -7.13 4.84 2.36
CA ASN A 38 -8.05 3.82 2.84
C ASN A 38 -7.76 3.35 4.27
N ALA A 39 -6.56 3.62 4.80
CA ALA A 39 -6.13 3.14 6.11
C ALA A 39 -7.16 3.27 7.24
N PRO A 40 -7.94 4.38 7.38
CA PRO A 40 -8.95 4.49 8.43
C PRO A 40 -10.05 3.41 8.40
N ALA A 41 -10.34 2.85 7.24
CA ALA A 41 -11.37 1.81 7.04
C ALA A 41 -10.79 0.39 6.96
N MET A 42 -9.48 0.25 7.18
CA MET A 42 -8.76 -0.99 6.94
C MET A 42 -8.35 -1.67 8.25
N ASN A 43 -8.40 -2.99 8.24
CA ASN A 43 -7.79 -3.86 9.24
C ASN A 43 -7.02 -4.98 8.52
N ARG A 44 -6.28 -5.80 9.27
CA ARG A 44 -5.49 -6.92 8.71
C ARG A 44 -6.26 -7.78 7.71
N ALA A 45 -7.49 -8.17 8.04
CA ALA A 45 -8.28 -9.07 7.19
C ALA A 45 -8.71 -8.39 5.88
N VAL A 46 -9.00 -7.09 5.91
CA VAL A 46 -9.31 -6.32 4.69
C VAL A 46 -8.04 -6.11 3.85
N TRP A 47 -6.91 -5.76 4.48
CA TRP A 47 -5.62 -5.65 3.78
C TRP A 47 -5.21 -6.96 3.12
N GLN A 48 -5.38 -8.09 3.80
CA GLN A 48 -5.08 -9.40 3.24
C GLN A 48 -5.87 -9.65 1.96
N LYS A 49 -7.17 -9.33 1.95
CA LYS A 49 -8.03 -9.47 0.77
C LYS A 49 -7.58 -8.56 -0.36
N GLU A 50 -7.21 -7.32 -0.09
CA GLU A 50 -6.74 -6.40 -1.12
C GLU A 50 -5.39 -6.84 -1.70
N VAL A 51 -4.42 -7.26 -0.87
CA VAL A 51 -3.12 -7.79 -1.34
C VAL A 51 -3.32 -9.04 -2.20
N GLN A 52 -4.16 -9.98 -1.76
CA GLN A 52 -4.48 -11.19 -2.54
C GLN A 52 -5.18 -10.84 -3.85
N LYS A 53 -6.11 -9.89 -3.84
CA LYS A 53 -6.79 -9.41 -5.06
C LYS A 53 -5.80 -8.77 -6.04
N MET A 54 -4.84 -7.97 -5.56
CA MET A 54 -3.78 -7.41 -6.43
C MET A 54 -2.94 -8.52 -7.08
N ARG A 55 -2.58 -9.56 -6.32
CA ARG A 55 -1.81 -10.69 -6.84
C ARG A 55 -2.62 -11.57 -7.80
N ASP A 56 -3.73 -12.12 -7.33
CA ASP A 56 -4.43 -13.22 -8.00
C ASP A 56 -5.38 -12.73 -9.09
N ARG A 57 -6.06 -11.60 -8.86
CA ARG A 57 -7.06 -11.08 -9.82
C ARG A 57 -6.46 -10.09 -10.80
N PHE A 58 -5.52 -9.25 -10.35
CA PHE A 58 -4.88 -8.25 -11.20
C PHE A 58 -3.50 -8.66 -11.71
N GLY A 59 -2.99 -9.83 -11.31
CA GLY A 59 -1.75 -10.39 -11.84
C GLY A 59 -0.48 -9.70 -11.34
N GLY A 60 -0.54 -9.06 -10.17
CA GLY A 60 0.63 -8.41 -9.57
C GLY A 60 1.76 -9.41 -9.29
N PRO A 61 3.03 -9.09 -9.62
CA PRO A 61 4.15 -10.01 -9.45
C PRO A 61 4.60 -10.09 -7.99
N LEU A 62 3.79 -10.74 -7.14
CA LEU A 62 4.09 -10.98 -5.72
C LEU A 62 4.17 -12.47 -5.46
N THR A 63 5.22 -12.91 -4.75
CA THR A 63 5.26 -14.24 -4.13
C THR A 63 4.39 -14.30 -2.87
N ASP A 64 4.11 -15.52 -2.36
CA ASP A 64 3.42 -15.70 -1.08
C ASP A 64 4.17 -15.05 0.10
N GLU A 65 5.50 -15.12 0.08
CA GLU A 65 6.37 -14.52 1.09
C GLU A 65 6.25 -12.99 1.07
N GLU A 66 6.42 -12.38 -0.11
CA GLU A 66 6.33 -10.93 -0.26
C GLU A 66 4.93 -10.41 0.09
N ALA A 67 3.88 -11.13 -0.29
CA ALA A 67 2.50 -10.78 0.05
C ALA A 67 2.29 -10.74 1.58
N ARG A 68 2.90 -11.67 2.32
CA ARG A 68 2.83 -11.68 3.79
C ARG A 68 3.60 -10.52 4.41
N GLN A 69 4.80 -10.24 3.92
CA GLN A 69 5.62 -9.13 4.41
C GLN A 69 4.95 -7.77 4.16
N ILE A 70 4.34 -7.59 2.98
CA ILE A 70 3.55 -6.40 2.66
C ILE A 70 2.31 -6.33 3.56
N LEU A 71 1.62 -7.44 3.80
CA LEU A 71 0.47 -7.46 4.72
C LEU A 71 0.87 -7.04 6.14
N ASP A 72 1.99 -7.54 6.67
CA ASP A 72 2.49 -7.18 8.00
C ASP A 72 2.84 -5.69 8.09
N TYR A 73 3.46 -5.15 7.03
CA TYR A 73 3.73 -3.72 6.92
C TYR A 73 2.44 -2.89 6.90
N LEU A 74 1.47 -3.24 6.05
CA LEU A 74 0.21 -2.52 5.93
C LEU A 74 -0.59 -2.59 7.23
N ASP A 75 -0.63 -3.73 7.89
CA ASP A 75 -1.37 -3.89 9.13
C ASP A 75 -0.76 -3.08 10.29
N GLY A 76 0.58 -3.14 10.45
CA GLY A 76 1.27 -2.42 11.51
C GLY A 76 1.24 -0.89 11.36
N ASN A 77 1.09 -0.40 10.13
CA ASN A 77 1.27 1.02 9.81
C ASN A 77 0.01 1.71 9.27
N TYR A 78 -0.93 0.96 8.69
CA TYR A 78 -2.07 1.48 7.92
C TYR A 78 -3.38 0.77 8.23
N SER A 79 -3.52 0.16 9.40
CA SER A 79 -4.82 -0.25 9.93
C SER A 79 -5.39 0.85 10.83
N GLY A 80 -6.63 1.25 10.58
CA GLY A 80 -7.45 1.93 11.58
C GLY A 80 -7.68 0.94 12.71
N LYS A 81 -7.01 1.13 13.86
CA LYS A 81 -7.22 0.30 15.05
C LYS A 81 -8.73 0.25 15.39
N PRO A 82 -9.19 -0.89 15.94
CA PRO A 82 -10.24 -1.78 15.42
C PRO A 82 -11.59 -1.14 15.10
#